data_AF-A0A5N1I3G8-F1
#
_entry.id   AF-A0A5N1I3G8-F1
#
_cell.length_a   1.000
_cell.length_b   1.000
_cell.length_c   1.000
_cell.angle_alpha   90.00
_cell.angle_beta   90.00
_cell.angle_gamma   90.00
#
_symmetry.space_group_name_H-M   'P 1'
#
loop_
_entity.id
_entity.type
_entity.pdbx_description
1 polymer ?
#
loop_
_entity_poly.entity_id
_entity_poly.type
_entity_poly.pdbx_seq_one_letter_code
_entity_poly.pdbx_strand_id
1 'polypeptide(L)'
;MNDAKQAAKDAIDKMEDLSDADKTAAKAYVDKATDISGVNTAKTDAQNLNDAKKAAKDAIDKMEDLSDADKTAAKANVDKATDISGVNTAKTDAQNLNDAKKAAKDAIDKMEDLSDADKTAAKANVDKATDISGVDTAKTDAQNLNDAKKAAKDAIDKMEDLSDADKEAAKTNVDKATDISGVDTAKTDAQN
;
A
#
# COMPACT_ATOMS: atom_id res chain seq x y z
N MET A 1 -13.96 -28.26 -37.47
CA MET A 1 -13.20 -28.16 -36.20
C MET A 1 -11.98 -27.26 -36.33
N ASN A 2 -11.19 -27.35 -37.41
CA ASN A 2 -10.03 -26.46 -37.64
C ASN A 2 -10.41 -24.97 -37.65
N ASP A 3 -11.49 -24.59 -38.35
CA ASP A 3 -11.96 -23.20 -38.38
C ASP A 3 -12.36 -22.69 -36.98
N ALA A 4 -13.01 -23.54 -36.18
CA ALA A 4 -13.39 -23.20 -34.81
C ALA A 4 -12.15 -23.01 -33.91
N LYS A 5 -11.13 -23.86 -34.06
CA LYS A 5 -9.86 -23.71 -33.35
C LYS A 5 -9.15 -22.42 -33.76
N GLN A 6 -9.08 -22.10 -35.05
CA GLN A 6 -8.45 -20.87 -35.52
C GLN A 6 -9.18 -19.63 -34.99
N ALA A 7 -10.51 -19.59 -35.11
CA ALA A 7 -11.31 -18.48 -34.59
C ALA A 7 -11.16 -18.29 -33.08
N ALA A 8 -11.01 -19.37 -32.31
CA ALA A 8 -10.75 -19.29 -30.88
C ALA A 8 -9.35 -18.72 -30.58
N LYS A 9 -8.32 -19.15 -31.31
CA LYS A 9 -6.95 -18.62 -31.18
C LYS A 9 -6.88 -17.13 -31.53
N ASP A 10 -7.54 -16.71 -32.61
CA ASP A 10 -7.60 -15.31 -33.02
C ASP A 10 -8.31 -14.43 -31.98
N ALA A 11 -9.33 -14.98 -31.29
CA ALA A 11 -9.99 -14.31 -30.19
C ALA A 11 -9.08 -14.18 -28.96
N ILE A 12 -8.32 -15.24 -28.62
CA ILE A 12 -7.33 -15.23 -27.53
C ILE A 12 -6.23 -14.19 -27.78
N ASP A 13 -5.80 -14.02 -29.03
CA ASP A 13 -4.79 -13.01 -29.37
C ASP A 13 -5.23 -11.58 -29.06
N LYS A 14 -6.53 -11.31 -29.19
CA LYS A 14 -7.15 -10.00 -28.91
C LYS A 14 -7.42 -9.75 -27.43
N MET A 15 -7.15 -10.70 -26.54
CA MET A 15 -7.30 -10.52 -25.09
C MET A 15 -6.12 -9.69 -24.57
N GLU A 16 -6.34 -8.40 -24.33
CA GLU A 16 -5.29 -7.42 -24.01
C GLU A 16 -4.68 -7.62 -22.61
N ASP A 17 -5.44 -8.17 -21.66
CA ASP A 17 -5.02 -8.34 -20.27
C ASP A 17 -4.40 -9.72 -19.98
N LEU A 18 -4.39 -10.63 -20.96
CA LEU A 18 -3.63 -11.87 -20.86
C LEU A 18 -2.16 -11.65 -21.19
N SER A 19 -1.28 -12.25 -20.39
CA SER A 19 0.14 -12.35 -20.73
C SER A 19 0.35 -13.25 -21.95
N ASP A 20 1.48 -13.11 -22.63
CA ASP A 20 1.84 -14.00 -23.75
C ASP A 20 1.91 -15.48 -23.32
N ALA A 21 2.32 -15.72 -22.07
CA ALA A 21 2.34 -17.06 -21.49
C ALA A 21 0.92 -17.63 -21.32
N ASP A 22 -0.02 -16.83 -20.82
CA ASP A 22 -1.42 -17.25 -20.67
C ASP A 22 -2.09 -17.47 -22.03
N LYS A 23 -1.85 -16.59 -23.00
CA LYS A 23 -2.32 -16.77 -24.39
C LYS A 23 -1.80 -18.08 -24.96
N THR A 24 -0.51 -18.36 -24.77
CA THR A 24 0.11 -19.61 -25.24
C THR A 24 -0.53 -20.84 -24.56
N ALA A 25 -0.73 -20.80 -23.24
CA ALA A 25 -1.37 -21.87 -22.49
C ALA A 25 -2.82 -22.11 -22.95
N ALA A 26 -3.61 -21.05 -23.10
CA ALA A 26 -4.98 -21.10 -23.60
C ALA A 26 -5.06 -21.70 -25.01
N LYS A 27 -4.18 -21.28 -25.92
CA LYS A 27 -4.10 -21.84 -27.28
C LYS A 27 -3.74 -23.33 -27.27
N ALA A 28 -2.91 -23.78 -26.33
CA ALA A 28 -2.60 -25.21 -26.17
C ALA A 28 -3.82 -26.02 -25.74
N TYR A 29 -4.72 -25.46 -24.91
CA TYR A 29 -6.00 -26.11 -24.59
C TYR A 29 -6.93 -26.17 -25.80
N VAL A 30 -7.00 -25.10 -26.60
CA VAL A 30 -7.74 -25.10 -27.88
C VAL A 30 -7.21 -26.19 -28.82
N ASP A 31 -5.89 -26.37 -28.89
CA ASP A 31 -5.27 -27.41 -29.72
C ASP A 31 -5.59 -28.82 -29.25
N LYS A 32 -5.63 -29.06 -27.94
CA LYS A 32 -5.97 -30.35 -27.32
C LYS A 32 -7.45 -30.72 -27.42
N ALA A 33 -8.35 -29.74 -27.59
CA ALA A 33 -9.79 -29.99 -27.66
C ALA A 33 -10.15 -30.95 -28.82
N THR A 34 -11.01 -31.92 -28.53
CA THR A 34 -11.44 -32.98 -29.46
C THR A 34 -12.82 -32.72 -30.08
N ASP A 35 -13.54 -31.71 -29.60
CA ASP A 35 -14.83 -31.27 -30.12
C ASP A 35 -14.99 -29.73 -30.02
N ILE A 36 -16.10 -29.21 -30.53
CA ILE A 36 -16.42 -27.77 -30.51
C ILE A 36 -16.66 -27.28 -29.07
N SER A 37 -17.21 -28.14 -28.20
CA SER A 37 -17.49 -27.77 -26.80
C SER A 37 -16.19 -27.46 -26.05
N GLY A 38 -15.18 -28.32 -26.17
CA GLY A 38 -13.87 -28.12 -25.56
C GLY A 38 -13.13 -26.88 -26.10
N VAL A 39 -13.27 -26.59 -27.40
CA VAL A 39 -12.75 -25.34 -27.98
C VAL A 39 -13.42 -24.12 -27.34
N ASN A 40 -14.75 -24.15 -27.20
CA ASN A 40 -15.51 -23.08 -26.57
C ASN A 40 -15.15 -22.93 -25.09
N THR A 41 -15.01 -24.03 -24.34
CA THR A 41 -14.56 -24.01 -22.93
C THR A 41 -13.20 -23.35 -22.81
N ALA A 42 -12.20 -23.77 -23.59
CA ALA A 42 -10.85 -23.18 -23.53
C ALA A 42 -10.85 -21.68 -23.85
N LYS A 43 -11.66 -21.25 -24.83
CA LYS A 43 -11.84 -19.83 -25.16
C LYS A 43 -12.52 -19.06 -24.01
N THR A 44 -13.58 -19.62 -23.43
CA THR A 44 -14.32 -19.00 -22.32
C THR A 44 -13.45 -18.87 -21.07
N ASP A 45 -12.66 -19.89 -20.74
CA ASP A 45 -11.75 -19.84 -19.60
C ASP A 45 -10.68 -18.76 -19.78
N ALA A 46 -10.12 -18.64 -21.00
CA ALA A 46 -9.19 -17.57 -21.33
C ALA A 46 -9.83 -16.17 -21.22
N GLN A 47 -11.07 -16.03 -21.70
CA GLN A 47 -11.83 -14.77 -21.57
C GLN A 47 -12.10 -14.43 -20.10
N ASN A 48 -12.51 -15.40 -19.28
CA ASN A 48 -12.77 -15.20 -17.86
C ASN A 48 -11.50 -14.76 -17.12
N LEU A 49 -10.34 -15.33 -17.45
CA LEU A 49 -9.06 -14.90 -16.89
C LEU A 49 -8.69 -13.49 -17.35
N ASN A 50 -8.86 -13.17 -18.63
CA ASN A 50 -8.66 -11.81 -19.15
C ASN A 50 -9.48 -10.78 -18.38
N ASP A 51 -10.79 -11.05 -18.22
CA ASP A 51 -11.72 -10.14 -17.57
C ASP A 51 -11.42 -10.01 -16.07
N ALA A 52 -11.02 -11.09 -15.41
CA ALA A 52 -10.56 -11.05 -14.03
C ALA A 52 -9.31 -10.17 -13.87
N LYS A 53 -8.31 -10.33 -14.75
CA LYS A 53 -7.09 -9.50 -14.74
C LYS A 53 -7.42 -8.03 -14.97
N LYS A 54 -8.27 -7.74 -15.96
CA LYS A 54 -8.77 -6.39 -16.23
C LYS A 54 -9.41 -5.77 -14.99
N ALA A 55 -10.38 -6.47 -14.41
CA ALA A 55 -11.13 -5.98 -13.25
C ALA A 55 -10.22 -5.77 -12.02
N ALA A 56 -9.21 -6.63 -11.83
CA ALA A 56 -8.23 -6.47 -10.76
C ALA A 56 -7.35 -5.23 -10.98
N LYS A 57 -6.83 -5.01 -12.20
CA LYS A 57 -6.03 -3.82 -12.53
C LYS A 57 -6.84 -2.53 -12.37
N ASP A 58 -8.07 -2.51 -12.87
CA ASP A 58 -8.99 -1.37 -12.75
C ASP A 58 -9.34 -1.08 -11.27
N ALA A 59 -9.40 -2.10 -10.41
CA ALA A 59 -9.59 -1.93 -8.98
C ALA A 59 -8.33 -1.38 -8.29
N ILE A 60 -7.15 -1.88 -8.64
CA ILE A 60 -5.86 -1.40 -8.12
C ILE A 60 -5.65 0.08 -8.47
N ASP A 61 -6.05 0.53 -9.66
CA ASP A 61 -5.95 1.95 -10.04
C ASP A 61 -6.74 2.89 -9.13
N LYS A 62 -7.86 2.41 -8.61
CA LYS A 62 -8.76 3.16 -7.71
C LYS A 62 -8.34 3.14 -6.24
N MET A 63 -7.27 2.41 -5.89
CA MET A 63 -6.73 2.41 -4.53
C MET A 63 -6.03 3.75 -4.26
N GLU A 64 -6.60 4.59 -3.41
CA GLU A 64 -6.15 5.97 -3.20
C GLU A 64 -4.91 6.08 -2.31
N ASP A 65 -4.67 5.09 -1.45
CA ASP A 65 -3.57 5.09 -0.47
C ASP A 65 -2.35 4.29 -0.91
N LEU A 66 -2.42 3.59 -2.05
CA LEU A 66 -1.24 3.00 -2.69
C LEU A 66 -0.45 4.04 -3.46
N SER A 67 0.88 3.96 -3.36
CA SER A 67 1.76 4.73 -4.24
C SER A 67 1.70 4.19 -5.67
N ASP A 68 2.10 5.00 -6.66
CA ASP A 68 2.19 4.56 -8.06
C ASP A 68 3.13 3.34 -8.23
N ALA A 69 4.18 3.27 -7.41
CA ALA A 69 5.09 2.13 -7.39
C ALA A 69 4.40 0.86 -6.87
N ASP A 70 3.61 0.96 -5.80
CA ASP A 70 2.84 -0.18 -5.26
C ASP A 70 1.77 -0.64 -6.24
N LYS A 71 1.05 0.29 -6.88
CA LYS A 71 0.07 -0.04 -7.94
C LYS A 71 0.75 -0.80 -9.08
N THR A 72 1.92 -0.35 -9.50
CA THR A 72 2.71 -1.01 -10.54
C THR A 72 3.11 -2.43 -10.11
N ALA A 73 3.60 -2.60 -8.89
CA ALA A 73 3.98 -3.91 -8.35
C ALA A 73 2.78 -4.85 -8.22
N ALA A 74 1.64 -4.36 -7.73
CA ALA A 74 0.41 -5.12 -7.60
C ALA A 74 -0.13 -5.58 -8.97
N LYS A 75 -0.13 -4.69 -9.98
CA LYS A 75 -0.51 -5.05 -11.35
C LYS A 75 0.43 -6.09 -11.96
N ALA A 76 1.72 -6.00 -11.69
CA ALA A 76 2.68 -7.03 -12.11
C ALA A 76 2.40 -8.40 -11.45
N ASN A 77 1.89 -8.43 -10.23
CA ASN A 77 1.44 -9.68 -9.59
C ASN A 77 0.15 -10.22 -10.23
N VAL A 78 -0.78 -9.35 -10.62
CA VAL A 78 -1.96 -9.74 -11.41
C VAL A 78 -1.54 -10.34 -12.76
N ASP A 79 -0.55 -9.75 -13.43
CA ASP A 79 -0.04 -10.26 -14.71
C ASP A 79 0.63 -11.63 -14.56
N LYS A 80 1.33 -11.88 -13.46
CA LYS A 80 1.97 -13.18 -13.14
C LYS A 80 0.97 -14.28 -12.77
N ALA A 81 -0.22 -13.94 -12.29
CA ALA A 81 -1.22 -14.92 -11.90
C ALA A 81 -1.73 -15.69 -13.12
N THR A 82 -1.74 -17.03 -13.06
CA THR A 82 -2.15 -17.89 -14.18
C THR A 82 -3.59 -18.39 -14.09
N ASP A 83 -4.30 -18.03 -13.02
CA ASP A 83 -5.70 -18.35 -12.82
C ASP A 83 -6.44 -17.24 -12.05
N ILE A 84 -7.77 -17.34 -12.00
CA ILE A 84 -8.64 -16.35 -11.34
C ILE A 84 -8.38 -16.27 -9.84
N SER A 85 -8.00 -17.37 -9.19
CA SER A 85 -7.72 -17.39 -7.75
C SER A 85 -6.47 -16.55 -7.45
N GLY A 86 -5.40 -16.73 -8.23
CA GLY A 86 -4.17 -15.94 -8.11
C GLY A 86 -4.40 -14.46 -8.40
N VAL A 87 -5.25 -14.14 -9.38
CA VAL A 87 -5.66 -12.74 -9.66
C VAL A 87 -6.38 -12.14 -8.46
N ASN A 88 -7.32 -12.88 -7.86
CA ASN A 88 -8.03 -12.45 -6.66
C ASN A 88 -7.10 -12.27 -5.46
N THR A 89 -6.13 -13.16 -5.27
CA THR A 89 -5.09 -13.02 -4.23
C THR A 89 -4.29 -11.74 -4.44
N ALA A 90 -3.75 -11.51 -5.64
CA ALA A 90 -2.97 -10.30 -5.93
C ALA A 90 -3.77 -9.01 -5.70
N LYS A 91 -5.05 -8.99 -6.09
CA LYS A 91 -5.97 -7.88 -5.81
C LYS A 91 -6.19 -7.69 -4.30
N THR A 92 -6.39 -8.77 -3.57
CA THR A 92 -6.64 -8.74 -2.12
C THR A 92 -5.42 -8.25 -1.35
N ASP A 93 -4.23 -8.69 -1.73
CA ASP A 93 -2.98 -8.24 -1.12
C ASP A 93 -2.78 -6.73 -1.33
N ALA A 94 -3.06 -6.23 -2.53
CA ALA A 94 -3.02 -4.80 -2.83
C ALA A 94 -4.04 -4.01 -2.00
N GLN A 95 -5.26 -4.52 -1.85
CA GLN A 95 -6.30 -3.92 -1.00
C GLN A 95 -5.87 -3.87 0.47
N ASN A 96 -5.30 -4.95 1.00
CA ASN A 96 -4.83 -5.01 2.38
C ASN A 96 -3.73 -3.98 2.64
N LEU A 97 -2.80 -3.80 1.69
CA LEU A 97 -1.76 -2.77 1.80
C LEU A 97 -2.37 -1.36 1.74
N ASN A 98 -3.31 -1.11 0.83
CA ASN A 98 -4.04 0.16 0.75
C ASN A 98 -4.70 0.51 2.10
N ASP A 99 -5.43 -0.45 2.66
CA ASP A 99 -6.19 -0.25 3.90
C ASP A 99 -5.27 -0.06 5.10
N ALA A 100 -4.14 -0.78 5.15
CA ALA A 100 -3.11 -0.57 6.16
C ALA A 100 -2.53 0.85 6.08
N LYS A 101 -2.17 1.32 4.87
CA LYS A 101 -1.67 2.68 4.66
C LYS A 101 -2.68 3.73 5.09
N LYS A 102 -3.94 3.56 4.70
CA LYS A 102 -5.03 4.45 5.11
C LYS A 102 -5.16 4.51 6.63
N ALA A 103 -5.23 3.35 7.28
CA ALA A 103 -5.39 3.27 8.73
C ALA A 103 -4.19 3.88 9.48
N ALA A 104 -2.97 3.72 8.97
CA ALA A 104 -1.79 4.36 9.53
C ALA A 104 -1.84 5.89 9.39
N LYS A 105 -2.19 6.42 8.22
CA LYS A 105 -2.36 7.88 8.01
C LYS A 105 -3.43 8.46 8.91
N ASP A 106 -4.59 7.80 9.01
CA ASP A 106 -5.70 8.21 9.90
C ASP A 106 -5.28 8.20 11.38
N ALA A 107 -4.41 7.26 11.79
CA ALA A 107 -3.88 7.21 13.15
C ALA A 107 -2.88 8.35 13.40
N ILE A 108 -1.99 8.62 12.44
CA ILE A 108 -1.02 9.72 12.51
C ILE A 108 -1.74 11.08 12.63
N ASP A 109 -2.86 11.28 11.92
CA ASP A 109 -3.63 12.52 12.01
C ASP A 109 -4.14 12.82 13.43
N LYS A 110 -4.44 11.76 14.19
CA LYS A 110 -4.95 11.84 15.57
C LYS A 110 -3.86 12.00 16.63
N MET A 111 -2.59 12.00 16.25
CA MET A 111 -1.48 12.24 17.18
C MET A 111 -1.44 13.73 17.54
N GLU A 112 -1.74 14.06 18.79
CA GLU A 112 -1.94 15.45 19.25
C GLU A 112 -0.63 16.19 19.50
N ASP A 113 0.45 15.46 19.82
CA ASP A 113 1.75 16.04 20.17
C ASP A 113 2.72 16.13 18.98
N LEU A 114 2.34 15.58 17.82
CA LEU A 114 3.08 15.78 16.57
C LEU A 114 2.72 17.11 15.92
N SER A 115 3.74 17.82 15.43
CA SER A 115 3.54 18.98 14.57
C SER A 115 3.02 18.55 13.18
N ASP A 116 2.44 19.48 12.43
CA ASP A 116 2.01 19.22 11.05
C ASP A 116 3.17 18.74 10.15
N ALA A 117 4.39 19.24 10.40
CA ALA A 117 5.59 18.81 9.70
C ALA A 117 5.95 17.35 10.04
N ASP A 118 5.85 16.95 11.31
CA ASP A 118 6.09 15.57 11.73
C ASP A 118 5.05 14.62 11.16
N LYS A 119 3.76 15.00 11.20
CA LYS A 119 2.67 14.22 10.59
C LYS A 119 2.92 14.04 9.09
N THR A 120 3.35 15.09 8.40
CA THR A 120 3.70 15.03 6.97
C THR A 120 4.86 14.06 6.73
N ALA A 121 5.93 14.14 7.53
CA ALA A 121 7.08 13.25 7.41
C ALA A 121 6.72 11.78 7.71
N ALA A 122 5.92 11.54 8.75
CA ALA A 122 5.44 10.20 9.10
C ALA A 122 4.55 9.59 8.01
N LYS A 123 3.62 10.37 7.43
CA LYS A 123 2.80 9.92 6.29
C LYS A 123 3.64 9.62 5.06
N ALA A 124 4.67 10.41 4.79
CA ALA A 124 5.62 10.11 3.71
C ALA A 124 6.39 8.79 3.94
N ASN A 125 6.67 8.42 5.19
CA ASN A 125 7.24 7.10 5.51
C ASN A 125 6.23 5.97 5.29
N VAL A 126 4.95 6.18 5.63
CA VAL A 126 3.87 5.23 5.30
C VAL A 126 3.74 5.04 3.79
N ASP A 127 3.83 6.13 3.01
CA ASP A 127 3.75 6.06 1.54
C ASP A 127 4.91 5.28 0.93
N LYS A 128 6.12 5.40 1.51
CA LYS A 128 7.33 4.66 1.08
C LYS A 128 7.32 3.17 1.45
N ALA A 129 6.56 2.78 2.47
CA ALA A 129 6.50 1.38 2.87
C ALA A 129 5.83 0.53 1.78
N THR A 130 6.44 -0.59 1.41
CA THR A 130 5.98 -1.46 0.32
C THR A 130 5.20 -2.68 0.81
N ASP A 131 5.08 -2.84 2.12
CA ASP A 131 4.35 -3.93 2.77
C ASP A 131 3.73 -3.47 4.10
N ILE A 132 2.87 -4.32 4.67
CA ILE A 132 2.14 -4.03 5.90
C ILE A 132 3.10 -3.84 7.09
N SER A 133 4.18 -4.61 7.17
CA SER A 133 5.16 -4.50 8.27
C SER A 133 5.88 -3.15 8.25
N GLY A 134 6.21 -2.64 7.07
CA GLY A 134 6.80 -1.31 6.90
C GLY A 134 5.82 -0.20 7.27
N VAL A 135 4.54 -0.36 6.92
CA VAL A 135 3.48 0.57 7.32
C VAL A 135 3.32 0.60 8.84
N ASP A 136 3.29 -0.57 9.49
CA ASP A 136 3.19 -0.70 10.94
C ASP A 136 4.42 -0.10 11.64
N THR A 137 5.62 -0.28 11.06
CA THR A 137 6.85 0.35 11.56
C THR A 137 6.76 1.87 11.50
N ALA A 138 6.38 2.44 10.34
CA ALA A 138 6.24 3.89 10.19
C ALA A 138 5.20 4.50 11.14
N LYS A 139 4.07 3.80 11.36
CA LYS A 139 3.06 4.19 12.33
C LYS A 139 3.59 4.14 13.77
N THR A 140 4.34 3.09 14.12
CA THR A 140 4.93 2.91 15.45
C THR A 140 5.97 3.99 15.74
N ASP A 141 6.83 4.31 14.78
CA ASP A 141 7.82 5.37 14.92
C ASP A 141 7.17 6.74 15.16
N ALA A 142 6.10 7.04 14.43
CA ALA A 142 5.32 8.26 14.64
C ALA A 142 4.67 8.30 16.04
N GLN A 143 4.13 7.18 16.51
CA GLN A 143 3.57 7.07 17.86
C GLN A 143 4.64 7.28 18.94
N ASN A 144 5.82 6.68 18.78
CA ASN A 144 6.92 6.85 19.72
C ASN A 144 7.37 8.31 19.81
N LEU A 145 7.43 9.02 18.67
CA LEU A 145 7.76 10.45 18.67
C LEU A 145 6.65 11.28 19.35
N ASN A 146 5.38 10.99 19.08
CA ASN A 146 4.25 11.64 19.75
C ASN A 146 4.35 11.48 21.27
N ASP A 147 4.57 10.25 21.74
CA ASP A 147 4.62 9.93 23.16
C ASP A 147 5.84 10.57 23.85
N ALA A 148 6.99 10.60 23.16
CA ALA A 148 8.18 11.31 23.64
C ALA A 148 7.92 12.81 23.79
N LYS A 149 7.30 13.45 22.79
CA LYS A 149 6.94 14.87 22.84
C LYS A 149 5.97 15.15 23.98
N LYS A 150 4.93 14.34 24.13
CA LYS A 150 4.00 14.43 25.24
C LYS A 150 4.70 14.37 26.59
N ALA A 151 5.53 13.33 26.78
CA ALA A 151 6.24 13.12 28.04
C ALA A 151 7.22 14.25 28.37
N ALA A 152 7.87 14.84 27.35
CA ALA A 152 8.72 16.00 27.52
C ALA A 152 7.93 17.25 27.94
N LYS A 153 6.81 17.54 27.27
CA LYS A 153 5.91 18.65 27.64
C LYS A 153 5.36 18.50 29.06
N ASP A 154 4.85 17.31 29.40
CA ASP A 154 4.36 16.99 30.75
C ASP A 154 5.45 17.17 31.82
N ALA A 155 6.71 16.90 31.48
CA ALA A 155 7.84 17.09 32.39
C ALA A 155 8.20 18.58 32.55
N ILE A 156 8.21 19.33 31.46
CA ILE A 156 8.45 20.79 31.46
C ILE A 156 7.38 21.51 32.30
N ASP A 157 6.12 21.12 32.18
CA ASP A 157 5.03 21.69 32.98
C ASP A 157 5.26 21.58 34.49
N LYS A 158 5.90 20.48 34.92
CA LYS A 158 6.21 20.18 36.33
C LYS A 158 7.49 20.84 36.84
N MET A 159 8.24 21.56 36.00
CA MET A 159 9.44 22.28 36.46
C MET A 159 9.00 23.53 37.23
N GLU A 160 9.18 23.52 38.55
CA GLU A 160 8.74 24.62 39.43
C GLU A 160 9.65 25.86 39.33
N ASP A 161 10.91 25.67 38.93
CA ASP A 161 11.90 26.73 38.82
C ASP A 161 11.80 27.55 37.53
N LEU A 162 11.00 27.09 36.55
CA LEU A 162 10.79 27.79 35.29
C LEU A 162 9.59 28.73 35.35
N SER A 163 9.74 29.93 34.76
CA SER A 163 8.60 30.81 34.50
C SER A 163 7.67 30.23 33.43
N ASP A 164 6.42 30.69 33.39
CA ASP A 164 5.47 30.26 32.35
C ASP A 164 6.00 30.57 30.94
N ALA A 165 6.69 31.69 30.75
CA ALA A 165 7.28 32.06 29.45
C ALA A 165 8.41 31.10 29.05
N ASP A 166 9.24 30.68 30.01
CA ASP A 166 10.34 29.74 29.74
C ASP A 166 9.82 28.33 29.45
N LYS A 167 8.74 27.91 30.14
CA LYS A 167 8.04 26.65 29.84
C LYS A 167 7.51 26.63 28.42
N GLU A 168 6.84 27.70 27.99
CA GLU A 168 6.31 27.78 26.63
C GLU A 168 7.42 27.82 25.57
N ALA A 169 8.54 28.48 25.84
CA ALA A 169 9.71 28.45 24.98
C ALA A 169 10.32 27.03 24.87
N ALA A 170 10.43 26.33 26.00
CA ALA A 170 10.92 24.95 26.03
C ALA A 170 9.99 23.98 25.27
N LYS A 171 8.67 24.08 25.46
CA LYS A 171 7.68 23.28 24.70
C LYS A 171 7.77 23.56 23.21
N THR A 172 7.99 24.82 22.81
CA THR A 172 8.21 25.19 21.41
C THR A 172 9.45 24.47 20.83
N ASN A 173 10.51 24.29 21.63
CA ASN A 173 11.69 23.53 21.19
C ASN A 173 11.39 22.03 21.06
N VAL A 174 10.59 21.47 21.97
CA VAL A 174 10.08 20.09 21.85
C VAL A 174 9.26 19.91 20.58
N ASP A 175 8.39 20.87 20.24
CA ASP A 175 7.58 20.82 19.02
C ASP A 175 8.45 20.86 17.75
N LYS A 176 9.57 21.60 17.76
CA LYS A 176 10.52 21.66 16.64
C LYS A 176 11.39 20.42 16.48
N ALA A 177 11.54 19.60 17.51
CA ALA A 177 12.35 18.38 17.44
C ALA A 177 11.70 17.37 16.49
N THR A 178 12.48 16.83 15.54
CA THR A 178 11.97 15.91 14.50
C THR A 178 12.21 14.43 14.84
N ASP A 179 12.89 14.15 15.95
CA ASP A 179 13.19 12.82 16.44
C ASP A 179 13.25 12.78 17.98
N ILE A 180 13.31 11.57 18.54
CA ILE A 180 13.32 11.34 19.99
C ILE A 180 14.56 11.97 20.65
N SER A 181 15.72 11.92 19.99
CA SER A 181 16.95 12.50 20.55
C SER A 181 16.86 14.02 20.67
N GLY A 182 16.24 14.68 19.69
CA GLY A 182 15.97 16.11 19.71
C GLY A 182 14.97 16.48 20.80
N VAL A 183 13.95 15.64 21.03
CA VAL A 183 12.99 15.82 22.14
C VAL A 183 13.69 15.73 23.49
N ASP A 184 14.55 14.72 23.67
CA ASP A 184 15.34 14.54 24.89
C ASP A 184 16.32 15.70 25.12
N THR A 185 16.92 16.22 24.05
CA THR A 185 17.79 17.40 24.09
C THR A 185 17.01 18.64 24.53
N ALA A 186 15.86 18.93 23.90
CA ALA A 186 15.02 20.07 24.25
C ALA A 186 14.52 20.01 25.70
N LYS A 187 14.18 18.82 26.19
CA LYS A 187 13.81 18.59 27.58
C LYS A 187 14.98 18.84 28.55
N THR A 188 16.18 18.38 28.21
CA THR A 188 17.38 18.55 29.03
C THR A 188 17.81 20.01 29.10
N ASP A 189 17.73 20.73 27.97
CA ASP A 189 18.05 22.15 27.90
C ASP A 189 17.12 23.00 28.80
N ALA A 190 15.87 22.58 28.96
CA ALA A 190 14.92 23.25 29.86
C ALA A 190 15.26 23.08 31.36
N GLN A 191 16.11 22.11 31.72
CA GLN A 191 16.52 21.85 33.11
C GLN A 191 17.74 22.67 33.55
N ASN A 192 18.46 23.29 32.60
CA ASN A 192 19.72 24.00 32.83
C ASN A 192 19.54 25.51 32.80
#